data_AF-A0A7K2E9P7-F1
#
_entry.id   AF-A0A7K2E9P7-F1
#
_cell.length_a   1.000
_cell.length_b   1.000
_cell.length_c   1.000
_cell.angle_alpha   90.00
_cell.angle_beta   90.00
_cell.angle_gamma   90.00
#
_symmetry.space_group_name_H-M   'P 1'
#
loop_
_entity.id
_entity.type
_entity.pdbx_description
1 polymer ?
#
loop_
_entity_poly.entity_id
_entity_poly.type
_entity_poly.pdbx_seq_one_letter_code
_entity_poly.pdbx_strand_id
1 'polypeptide(L)'
;MSISEAERHTLVSGLTETLGTERTQILMKCILPDGWQHLATKQDVEVADARMRGEFGELRGEFGELRGYIDSALAKQTRTYLLALVGLAVTVWLTLLLPAVF
;
A
#
# COMPACT_ATOMS: atom_id res chain seq x y z
N MET A 1 -22.13 14.79 -14.80
CA MET A 1 -22.93 16.03 -14.68
C MET A 1 -23.08 16.36 -13.21
N SER A 2 -22.37 17.38 -12.72
CA SER A 2 -22.58 17.89 -11.36
C SER A 2 -23.60 19.02 -11.41
N ILE A 3 -24.69 18.91 -10.66
CA ILE A 3 -25.64 20.01 -10.47
C ILE A 3 -24.87 21.18 -9.82
N SER A 4 -24.97 22.37 -10.40
CA SER A 4 -24.33 23.58 -9.90
C SER A 4 -25.03 24.10 -8.63
N GLU A 5 -24.35 24.97 -7.87
CA GLU A 5 -24.94 25.57 -6.68
C GLU A 5 -26.11 26.49 -7.02
N ALA A 6 -26.03 27.19 -8.16
CA ALA A 6 -27.12 28.02 -8.66
C ALA A 6 -28.38 27.18 -8.96
N GLU A 7 -28.23 26.05 -9.63
CA GLU A 7 -29.35 25.14 -9.92
C GLU A 7 -29.95 24.53 -8.64
N ARG A 8 -29.12 24.17 -7.65
CA ARG A 8 -29.59 23.72 -6.33
C ARG A 8 -30.41 24.81 -5.63
N HIS A 9 -29.91 26.04 -5.62
CA HIS A 9 -30.59 27.16 -4.98
C HIS A 9 -31.93 27.46 -5.65
N THR A 10 -31.99 27.43 -6.99
CA THR A 10 -33.24 27.62 -7.75
C THR A 10 -34.26 26.53 -7.39
N LEU A 11 -33.83 25.27 -7.27
CA LEU A 11 -34.71 24.15 -6.90
C LEU A 11 -35.30 24.32 -5.49
N VAL A 12 -34.45 24.65 -4.51
CA VAL A 12 -34.87 24.88 -3.12
C VAL A 12 -35.80 26.09 -3.03
N SER A 13 -35.52 27.15 -3.79
CA SER A 13 -36.35 28.36 -3.83
C SER A 13 -37.75 28.05 -4.36
N GLY A 14 -37.86 27.32 -5.47
CA GLY A 14 -39.16 26.92 -6.04
C GLY A 14 -39.96 25.96 -5.14
N LEU A 15 -39.27 25.05 -4.45
CA LEU A 15 -39.91 24.18 -3.46
C LEU A 15 -40.44 24.99 -2.26
N THR A 16 -39.66 25.97 -1.79
CA THR A 16 -40.06 26.84 -0.68
C THR A 16 -41.28 27.69 -1.04
N GLU A 17 -41.35 28.20 -2.27
CA GLU A 17 -42.49 28.97 -2.77
C GLU A 17 -43.78 28.14 -2.88
N THR A 18 -43.67 26.87 -3.29
CA THR A 18 -44.84 26.00 -3.53
C THR A 18 -45.34 25.27 -2.26
N LEU A 19 -44.42 24.80 -1.42
CA LEU A 19 -44.74 23.93 -0.27
C LEU A 19 -44.65 24.68 1.07
N GLY A 20 -44.06 25.87 1.08
CA GLY A 20 -43.67 26.59 2.28
C GLY A 20 -42.35 26.05 2.88
N THR A 21 -41.73 26.88 3.70
CA THR A 21 -40.40 26.64 4.28
C THR A 21 -40.32 25.37 5.11
N GLU A 22 -41.32 25.11 5.96
CA GLU A 22 -41.32 23.97 6.88
C GLU A 22 -41.38 22.63 6.14
N ARG A 23 -42.31 22.48 5.20
CA ARG A 23 -42.46 21.24 4.40
C ARG A 23 -41.24 21.01 3.51
N THR A 24 -40.66 22.08 2.96
CA THR A 24 -39.44 22.00 2.16
C THR A 24 -38.24 21.51 2.98
N GLN A 25 -38.10 21.98 4.23
CA GLN A 25 -37.05 21.48 5.12
C GLN A 25 -37.24 20.01 5.48
N ILE A 26 -38.49 19.57 5.71
CA ILE A 26 -38.78 18.16 5.96
C ILE A 26 -38.42 17.32 4.73
N LEU A 27 -38.82 17.75 3.53
CA LEU A 27 -38.49 17.08 2.27
C LEU A 27 -36.96 16.99 2.06
N MET A 28 -36.24 18.10 2.32
CA MET A 28 -34.77 18.15 2.24
C MET A 28 -34.10 17.15 3.21
N LYS A 29 -34.65 17.00 4.42
CA LYS A 29 -34.15 16.01 5.39
C LYS A 29 -34.38 14.56 4.93
N CYS A 30 -35.40 14.30 4.11
CA CYS A 30 -35.68 12.96 3.57
C CYS A 30 -34.76 12.54 2.41
N ILE A 31 -34.01 13.47 1.79
CA ILE A 31 -33.13 13.17 0.64
C ILE A 31 -31.96 12.25 1.05
N LEU A 32 -31.50 12.36 2.29
CA LEU A 32 -30.51 11.45 2.89
C LEU A 32 -31.08 10.91 4.20
N PRO A 33 -31.80 9.77 4.16
CA PRO A 33 -32.44 9.18 5.34
C PRO A 33 -31.45 8.92 6.48
N ASP A 34 -30.23 8.52 6.16
CA ASP A 34 -29.15 8.23 7.11
C ASP A 34 -28.23 9.45 7.38
N GLY A 35 -28.54 10.60 6.77
CA GLY A 35 -27.80 11.85 6.91
C GLY A 35 -26.44 11.88 6.22
N TRP A 36 -25.81 13.06 6.26
CA TRP A 36 -24.52 13.33 5.61
C TRP A 36 -23.31 12.66 6.28
N GLN A 37 -23.50 12.12 7.49
CA GLN A 37 -22.42 11.54 8.29
C GLN A 37 -21.90 10.20 7.74
N HIS A 38 -22.68 9.55 6.87
CA HIS A 38 -22.32 8.27 6.25
C HIS A 38 -21.60 8.43 4.91
N LEU A 39 -21.47 9.66 4.40
CA LEU A 39 -20.77 9.94 3.16
C LEU A 39 -19.31 10.25 3.47
N ALA A 40 -18.40 9.51 2.83
CA ALA A 40 -16.98 9.85 2.86
C ALA A 40 -16.78 11.24 2.25
N THR A 41 -16.21 12.14 3.05
CA THR A 41 -15.83 13.48 2.58
C THR A 41 -14.55 13.39 1.75
N LYS A 42 -14.24 14.47 1.01
CA LYS A 42 -12.95 14.55 0.30
C LYS A 42 -11.77 14.41 1.26
N GLN A 43 -11.89 14.98 2.45
CA GLN A 43 -10.86 14.88 3.49
C GLN A 43 -10.66 13.43 3.94
N ASP A 44 -11.74 12.65 4.09
CA ASP A 44 -11.63 11.23 4.47
C ASP A 44 -10.87 10.43 3.40
N VAL A 45 -11.12 10.74 2.11
CA VAL A 45 -10.41 10.12 0.99
C VAL A 45 -8.94 10.53 0.98
N GLU A 46 -8.62 11.80 1.22
CA GLU A 46 -7.23 12.27 1.30
C GLU A 46 -6.47 11.61 2.46
N VAL A 47 -7.11 11.47 3.63
CA VAL A 47 -6.54 10.76 4.78
C VAL A 47 -6.32 9.29 4.47
N ALA A 48 -7.27 8.64 3.79
CA ALA A 48 -7.13 7.24 3.38
C ALA A 48 -5.98 7.05 2.37
N ASP A 49 -5.84 7.94 1.37
CA ASP A 49 -4.73 7.89 0.40
C ASP A 49 -3.38 8.12 1.09
N ALA A 50 -3.29 9.08 2.00
CA ALA A 50 -2.08 9.33 2.78
C ALA A 50 -1.69 8.12 3.62
N ARG A 51 -2.65 7.47 4.29
CA ARG A 51 -2.42 6.25 5.06
C ARG A 51 -1.92 5.11 4.19
N MET A 52 -2.59 4.86 3.05
CA MET A 52 -2.22 3.80 2.11
C MET A 52 -0.79 4.01 1.59
N ARG A 53 -0.43 5.24 1.20
CA ARG A 53 0.94 5.58 0.78
C ARG A 53 1.97 5.35 1.88
N GLY A 54 1.62 5.64 3.14
CA GLY A 54 2.45 5.36 4.31
C GLY A 54 2.72 3.87 4.46
N GLU A 55 1.66 3.05 4.48
CA GLU A 55 1.74 1.59 4.61
C GLU A 55 2.57 0.96 3.46
N PHE A 56 2.41 1.44 2.21
CA PHE A 56 3.26 1.00 1.09
C PHE A 56 4.71 1.45 1.22
N GLY A 57 4.96 2.63 1.80
CA GLY A 57 6.30 3.13 2.08
C GLY A 57 7.03 2.25 3.10
N GLU A 58 6.33 1.89 4.17
CA GLU A 58 6.81 0.97 5.21
C GLU A 58 7.11 -0.42 4.64
N LEU A 59 6.16 -1.01 3.92
CA LEU A 59 6.34 -2.31 3.27
C LEU A 59 7.56 -2.32 2.33
N ARG A 60 7.76 -1.24 1.55
CA ARG A 60 8.94 -1.10 0.67
C ARG A 60 10.23 -1.00 1.48
N GLY A 61 10.21 -0.34 2.63
CA GLY A 61 11.32 -0.30 3.58
C GLY A 61 11.68 -1.70 4.08
N GLU A 62 10.71 -2.43 4.61
CA GLU A 62 10.89 -3.80 5.11
C GLU A 62 11.42 -4.75 4.02
N PHE A 63 10.90 -4.67 2.79
CA PHE A 63 11.43 -5.44 1.65
C PHE A 63 12.87 -5.06 1.31
N GLY A 64 13.22 -3.77 1.41
CA GLY A 64 14.58 -3.30 1.21
C GLY A 64 15.56 -3.87 2.23
N GLU A 65 15.16 -3.87 3.51
CA GLU A 65 15.94 -4.46 4.59
C GLU A 65 16.09 -5.98 4.44
N LEU A 66 14.99 -6.68 4.14
CA LEU A 66 15.00 -8.12 3.90
C LEU A 66 15.93 -8.49 2.73
N ARG A 67 15.88 -7.72 1.63
CA ARG A 67 16.77 -7.92 0.48
C ARG A 67 18.23 -7.70 0.86
N GLY A 68 18.53 -6.63 1.60
CA GLY A 68 19.88 -6.38 2.11
C GLY A 68 20.39 -7.50 3.03
N TYR A 69 19.51 -8.02 3.90
CA TYR A 69 19.82 -9.16 4.75
C TYR A 69 20.16 -10.41 3.91
N ILE A 70 19.31 -10.77 2.94
CA ILE A 70 19.52 -11.91 2.04
C ILE A 70 20.83 -11.77 1.27
N ASP A 71 21.09 -10.62 0.65
CA ASP A 71 22.33 -10.38 -0.10
C ASP A 71 23.56 -10.55 0.80
N SER A 72 23.50 -10.04 2.03
CA SER A 72 24.59 -10.19 2.99
C SER A 72 24.78 -11.65 3.47
N ALA A 73 23.69 -12.37 3.66
CA ALA A 73 23.69 -13.77 4.10
C ALA A 73 24.24 -14.68 2.99
N LEU A 74 23.78 -14.47 1.75
CA LEU A 74 24.29 -15.18 0.58
C LEU A 74 25.76 -14.88 0.34
N ALA A 75 26.20 -13.62 0.42
CA ALA A 75 27.62 -13.29 0.27
C ALA A 75 28.52 -14.02 1.29
N LYS A 76 28.07 -14.10 2.55
CA LYS A 76 28.77 -14.88 3.59
C LYS A 76 28.76 -16.37 3.30
N GLN A 77 27.62 -16.91 2.88
CA GLN A 77 27.45 -18.33 2.60
C GLN A 77 28.24 -18.78 1.36
N THR A 78 28.23 -18.00 0.28
CA THR A 78 28.99 -18.27 -0.95
C THR A 78 30.49 -18.34 -0.67
N ARG A 79 31.06 -17.41 0.12
CA ARG A 79 32.48 -17.44 0.46
C ARG A 79 32.87 -18.70 1.24
N THR A 80 32.08 -19.07 2.23
CA THR A 80 32.33 -20.27 3.05
C THR A 80 32.22 -21.54 2.20
N TYR A 81 31.21 -21.65 1.34
CA TYR A 81 31.07 -22.81 0.46
C TYR A 81 32.19 -22.90 -0.57
N LEU A 82 32.58 -21.80 -1.19
CA LEU A 82 33.68 -21.80 -2.16
C LEU A 82 35.01 -22.24 -1.50
N LEU A 83 35.31 -21.74 -0.30
CA LEU A 83 36.51 -22.16 0.43
C LEU A 83 36.46 -23.64 0.81
N ALA A 84 35.31 -24.13 1.28
CA ALA A 84 35.13 -25.55 1.60
C ALA A 84 35.28 -26.45 0.36
N LEU A 85 34.70 -26.06 -0.77
CA LEU A 85 34.80 -26.78 -2.04
C LEU A 85 36.25 -26.83 -2.55
N VAL A 86 36.98 -25.71 -2.49
CA VAL A 86 38.40 -25.69 -2.88
C VAL A 86 39.23 -26.59 -1.97
N GLY A 87 39.02 -26.54 -0.65
CA GLY A 87 39.72 -27.41 0.30
C GLY A 87 39.47 -28.90 0.04
N LEU A 88 38.21 -29.27 -0.24
CA LEU A 88 37.84 -30.64 -0.59
C LEU A 88 38.49 -31.06 -1.93
N ALA A 89 38.42 -30.21 -2.95
CA ALA A 89 39.04 -30.47 -4.25
C ALA A 89 40.55 -30.71 -4.12
N VAL A 90 41.27 -29.85 -3.38
CA VAL A 90 42.70 -30.02 -3.12
C VAL A 90 42.98 -31.35 -2.41
N THR A 91 42.16 -31.70 -1.42
CA THR A 91 42.32 -32.96 -0.68
C THR A 91 42.16 -34.18 -1.59
N VAL A 92 41.16 -34.17 -2.50
CA VAL A 92 40.92 -35.24 -3.48
C VAL A 92 42.06 -35.35 -4.49
N TRP A 93 42.55 -34.21 -4.99
CA TRP A 93 43.70 -34.20 -5.91
C TRP A 93 44.96 -34.73 -5.24
N LEU A 94 45.21 -34.36 -3.98
CA LEU A 94 46.37 -34.83 -3.22
C LEU A 94 46.34 -36.35 -3.03
N THR A 95 45.19 -36.92 -2.63
CA THR A 95 45.06 -38.36 -2.41
C THR A 95 45.21 -39.18 -3.69
N LEU A 96 44.74 -38.68 -4.83
CA LEU A 96 44.87 -39.35 -6.13
C LEU A 96 46.28 -39.28 -6.70
N LEU A 97 46.99 -38.16 -6.54
CA LEU A 97 48.32 -37.96 -7.14
C LEU A 97 49.48 -38.51 -6.29
N LEU A 98 49.36 -38.52 -4.95
CA LEU A 98 50.38 -39.06 -4.05
C LEU A 98 50.87 -40.49 -4.41
N PRO A 99 49.99 -41.48 -4.65
CA PRO A 99 50.42 -42.84 -4.98
C PRO A 99 50.94 -43.01 -6.41
N ALA A 100 50.82 -41.99 -7.28
CA ALA A 100 51.32 -42.06 -8.65
C ALA A 100 52.76 -41.55 -8.79
N VAL A 101 53.29 -40.86 -7.77
CA VAL A 101 54.62 -40.23 -7.77
C VAL A 101 55.66 -41.02 -6.96
N PHE A 102 55.22 -41.95 -6.11
CA PHE A 102 56.06 -42.90 -5.35
C PHE A 102 55.90 -44.32 -5.89
#